data_AF-X0UTN3-F1
#
_entry.id   AF-X0UTN3-F1
#
_cell.length_a   1.000
_cell.length_b   1.000
_cell.length_c   1.000
_cell.angle_alpha   90.00
_cell.angle_beta   90.00
_cell.angle_gamma   90.00
#
_symmetry.space_group_name_H-M   'P 1'
#
loop_
_entity.id
_entity.type
_entity.pdbx_description
1 polymer ?
#
loop_
_entity_poly.entity_id
_entity_poly.type
_entity_poly.pdbx_seq_one_letter_code
_entity_poly.pdbx_strand_id
1 'polypeptide(L)'
;MTSIQNKNKILLSVSLYHALNDGSVAAIPILFPVLKSLFSLNYTQIGIITGGGLILTLIAQLLIGRIADGKNFATLLTTGLLLVGISMLLLTKSSDFFTLVVFILVLRLASSFFHPVGVG
;
A
#
# COMPACT_ATOMS: atom_id res chain seq x y z
N MET A 1 15.78 30.53 -10.58
CA MET A 1 16.49 29.24 -10.34
C MET A 1 15.96 28.47 -9.13
N THR A 2 15.45 29.13 -8.08
CA THR A 2 14.85 28.47 -6.89
C THR A 2 13.53 27.73 -7.17
N SER A 3 12.70 28.19 -8.11
CA SER A 3 11.42 27.55 -8.46
C SER A 3 11.57 26.21 -9.19
N ILE A 4 12.62 26.04 -10.00
CA ILE A 4 12.92 24.79 -10.74
C ILE A 4 13.56 23.76 -9.79
N GLN A 5 14.47 24.18 -8.90
CA GLN A 5 15.06 23.30 -7.89
C GLN A 5 13.99 22.71 -6.94
N ASN A 6 12.95 23.48 -6.60
CA ASN A 6 11.83 22.97 -5.81
C ASN A 6 11.00 21.93 -6.57
N LYS A 7 10.78 22.11 -7.89
CA LYS A 7 10.07 21.14 -8.72
C LYS A 7 10.80 19.79 -8.80
N ASN A 8 12.11 19.81 -9.00
CA ASN A 8 12.91 18.57 -9.06
C ASN A 8 12.90 17.82 -7.72
N LYS A 9 12.96 18.53 -6.59
CA LYS A 9 12.86 17.93 -5.24
C LYS A 9 11.49 17.32 -4.98
N ILE A 10 10.42 17.99 -5.41
CA ILE A 10 9.04 17.47 -5.29
C ILE A 10 8.89 16.21 -6.14
N LEU A 11 9.31 16.26 -7.41
CA LEU A 11 9.25 15.12 -8.32
C LEU A 11 10.02 13.92 -7.75
N LEU A 12 11.26 14.13 -7.31
CA LEU A 12 12.07 13.09 -6.69
C LEU A 12 11.36 12.47 -5.48
N SER A 13 10.78 13.30 -4.60
CA SER A 13 10.09 12.85 -3.40
C SER A 13 8.84 12.01 -3.74
N VAL A 14 8.04 12.45 -4.71
CA VAL A 14 6.85 11.73 -5.19
C VAL A 14 7.25 10.43 -5.90
N SER A 15 8.31 10.44 -6.71
CA SER A 15 8.81 9.23 -7.38
C SER A 15 9.34 8.20 -6.40
N LEU A 16 10.09 8.63 -5.36
CA LEU A 16 10.55 7.73 -4.30
C LEU A 16 9.37 7.15 -3.52
N TYR A 17 8.40 7.99 -3.16
CA TYR A 17 7.17 7.54 -2.51
C TYR A 17 6.45 6.49 -3.39
N HIS A 18 6.29 6.77 -4.68
CA HIS A 18 5.63 5.87 -5.62
C HIS A 18 6.35 4.52 -5.69
N ALA A 19 7.67 4.54 -5.83
CA ALA A 19 8.48 3.33 -5.90
C ALA A 19 8.36 2.48 -4.62
N LEU A 20 8.38 3.12 -3.45
CA LEU A 20 8.23 2.44 -2.16
C LEU A 20 6.83 1.84 -2.00
N ASN A 21 5.79 2.60 -2.36
CA ASN A 21 4.41 2.15 -2.32
C ASN A 21 4.21 0.92 -3.22
N ASP A 22 4.60 1.02 -4.48
CA ASP A 22 4.39 -0.05 -5.46
C ASP A 22 5.25 -1.28 -5.14
N GLY A 23 6.49 -1.05 -4.71
CA GLY A 23 7.36 -2.11 -4.24
C GLY A 23 6.75 -2.88 -3.07
N SER A 24 6.11 -2.17 -2.12
CA SER A 24 5.45 -2.81 -0.97
C SER A 24 4.28 -3.70 -1.40
N VAL A 25 3.49 -3.25 -2.38
CA VAL A 25 2.34 -4.01 -2.88
C VAL A 25 2.78 -5.18 -3.76
N ALA A 26 3.83 -5.01 -4.56
CA ALA A 26 4.43 -6.04 -5.40
C ALA A 26 5.17 -7.12 -4.59
N ALA A 27 5.67 -6.79 -3.40
CA ALA A 27 6.34 -7.76 -2.53
C ALA A 27 5.42 -8.93 -2.15
N ILE A 28 4.12 -8.69 -1.94
CA ILE A 28 3.17 -9.74 -1.54
C ILE A 28 3.05 -10.87 -2.58
N PRO A 29 2.73 -10.61 -3.86
CA PRO A 29 2.66 -11.67 -4.86
C PRO A 29 4.01 -12.34 -5.12
N ILE A 30 5.11 -11.60 -5.05
CA ILE A 30 6.48 -12.16 -5.17
C ILE A 30 6.73 -13.18 -4.05
N LEU A 31 6.23 -12.91 -2.83
CA LEU A 31 6.43 -13.78 -1.68
C LEU A 31 5.39 -14.90 -1.55
N PHE A 32 4.35 -14.96 -2.38
CA PHE A 32 3.33 -16.02 -2.28
C PHE A 32 3.88 -17.45 -2.32
N PRO A 33 4.89 -17.81 -3.15
CA PRO A 33 5.49 -19.14 -3.09
C PRO A 33 6.06 -19.48 -1.70
N VAL A 34 6.69 -18.49 -1.05
CA VAL A 34 7.26 -18.64 0.30
C VAL A 34 6.16 -18.70 1.35
N LEU A 35 5.20 -17.77 1.31
CA LEU A 35 4.05 -17.74 2.22
C LEU A 35 3.19 -19.01 2.11
N LYS A 36 3.06 -19.55 0.89
CA LYS A 36 2.37 -20.82 0.64
C LYS A 36 3.04 -21.97 1.38
N SER A 37 4.38 -22.03 1.38
CA SER A 37 5.14 -23.04 2.11
C SER A 37 5.04 -22.83 3.63
N LEU A 38 5.18 -21.59 4.10
CA LEU A 38 5.19 -21.26 5.53
C LEU A 38 3.82 -21.47 6.20
N PHE A 39 2.74 -21.09 5.53
CA PHE A 39 1.37 -21.15 6.07
C PHE A 39 0.55 -22.31 5.48
N SER A 40 1.19 -23.21 4.70
CA SER A 40 0.53 -24.33 4.01
C SER A 40 -0.70 -23.92 3.19
N LEU A 41 -0.59 -22.78 2.49
CA LEU A 41 -1.71 -22.21 1.75
C LEU A 41 -2.08 -23.06 0.53
N ASN A 42 -3.37 -23.06 0.20
CA ASN A 42 -3.87 -23.52 -1.09
C ASN A 42 -4.08 -22.34 -2.06
N TYR A 43 -4.25 -22.64 -3.36
CA TYR A 43 -4.43 -21.59 -4.37
C TYR A 43 -5.72 -20.77 -4.19
N THR A 44 -6.76 -21.36 -3.61
CA THR A 44 -8.01 -20.64 -3.28
C THR A 44 -7.75 -19.55 -2.24
N GLN A 45 -6.99 -19.85 -1.19
CA GLN A 45 -6.60 -18.88 -0.15
C GLN A 45 -5.74 -17.75 -0.73
N ILE A 46 -4.79 -18.06 -1.61
CA ILE A 46 -4.01 -17.04 -2.33
C ILE A 46 -4.92 -16.17 -3.20
N GLY A 47 -5.90 -16.77 -3.87
CA GLY A 47 -6.91 -16.07 -4.65
C GLY A 47 -7.75 -15.13 -3.79
N ILE A 48 -8.18 -15.57 -2.60
CA ILE A 48 -8.93 -14.76 -1.65
C ILE A 48 -8.09 -13.56 -1.16
N ILE A 49 -6.83 -13.78 -0.79
CA ILE A 49 -5.92 -12.69 -0.38
C ILE A 49 -5.77 -11.67 -1.51
N THR A 50 -5.54 -12.14 -2.73
CA THR A 50 -5.28 -11.28 -3.89
C THR A 50 -6.54 -10.51 -4.28
N GLY A 51 -7.65 -11.22 -4.50
CA GLY A 51 -8.92 -10.63 -4.92
C GLY A 51 -9.52 -9.72 -3.86
N GLY A 52 -9.51 -10.16 -2.59
CA GLY A 52 -9.95 -9.34 -1.46
C GLY A 52 -9.12 -8.08 -1.30
N GLY A 53 -7.80 -8.18 -1.48
CA GLY A 53 -6.90 -7.03 -1.47
C GLY A 53 -7.19 -6.02 -2.59
N LEU A 54 -7.50 -6.50 -3.80
CA LEU A 54 -7.87 -5.63 -4.94
C LEU A 54 -9.21 -4.92 -4.70
N ILE A 55 -10.24 -5.64 -4.22
CA ILE A 55 -11.54 -5.05 -3.89
C ILE A 55 -11.39 -4.01 -2.78
N LEU A 56 -10.62 -4.32 -1.74
CA LEU A 56 -10.34 -3.38 -0.66
C LEU A 56 -9.64 -2.13 -1.19
N THR A 57 -8.63 -2.30 -2.05
CA THR A 57 -7.89 -1.19 -2.64
C THR A 57 -8.83 -0.29 -3.44
N LEU A 58 -9.71 -0.86 -4.26
CA LEU A 58 -10.71 -0.13 -5.04
C LEU A 58 -11.62 0.74 -4.14
N ILE A 59 -12.19 0.13 -3.09
CA ILE A 59 -13.10 0.84 -2.17
C ILE A 59 -12.34 1.92 -1.41
N ALA A 60 -11.17 1.59 -0.87
CA ALA A 60 -10.36 2.51 -0.10
C ALA A 60 -9.91 3.72 -0.92
N GLN A 61 -9.51 3.51 -2.18
CA GLN A 61 -9.14 4.59 -3.08
C GLN A 61 -10.29 5.57 -3.32
N LEU A 62 -11.52 5.07 -3.54
CA LEU A 62 -12.70 5.93 -3.70
C LEU A 62 -13.01 6.76 -2.45
N LEU A 63 -12.91 6.14 -1.26
CA LEU A 63 -13.15 6.82 0.01
C LEU A 63 -12.06 7.86 0.31
N ILE A 64 -10.80 7.50 0.15
CA ILE A 64 -9.67 8.39 0.41
C ILE A 64 -9.66 9.53 -0.59
N GLY A 65 -10.01 9.32 -1.86
CA GLY A 65 -10.17 10.40 -2.82
C GLY A 65 -11.12 11.48 -2.32
N ARG A 66 -12.32 11.09 -1.88
CA ARG A 66 -13.30 12.03 -1.31
C ARG A 66 -12.82 12.70 -0.01
N ILE A 67 -12.04 12.01 0.81
CA ILE A 67 -11.49 12.57 2.06
C ILE A 67 -10.31 13.51 1.78
N ALA A 68 -9.58 13.27 0.69
CA ALA A 68 -8.43 14.04 0.27
C ALA A 68 -8.81 15.38 -0.35
N ASP A 69 -10.04 15.50 -0.88
CA ASP A 69 -10.60 16.76 -1.36
C ASP A 69 -10.49 17.85 -0.27
N GLY A 70 -9.72 18.91 -0.56
CA GLY A 70 -9.48 20.03 0.35
C GLY A 70 -8.40 19.81 1.43
N LYS A 71 -7.68 18.68 1.42
CA LYS A 71 -6.57 18.40 2.35
C LYS A 71 -5.20 18.60 1.70
N ASN A 72 -4.17 18.81 2.52
CA ASN A 72 -2.79 18.92 2.05
C ASN A 72 -2.25 17.55 1.60
N PHE A 73 -2.04 17.41 0.29
CA PHE A 73 -1.49 16.26 -0.41
C PHE A 73 -0.26 15.64 0.27
N ALA A 74 0.71 16.47 0.69
CA ALA A 74 1.98 15.99 1.24
C ALA A 74 1.78 15.23 2.57
N THR A 75 0.84 15.70 3.40
CA THR A 75 0.49 15.05 4.67
C THR A 75 -0.16 13.68 4.43
N LEU A 76 -1.09 13.60 3.47
CA LEU A 76 -1.77 12.35 3.11
C LEU A 76 -0.78 11.29 2.62
N LEU A 77 0.13 11.66 1.71
CA LEU A 77 1.18 10.76 1.25
C LEU A 77 2.03 10.32 2.44
N THR A 78 2.58 11.25 3.23
CA THR A 78 3.44 10.88 4.37
C THR A 78 2.76 9.91 5.34
N THR A 79 1.47 10.11 5.64
CA THR A 79 0.69 9.18 6.47
C THR A 79 0.54 7.81 5.81
N GLY A 80 0.31 7.74 4.51
CA GLY A 80 0.26 6.50 3.75
C GLY A 80 1.57 5.71 3.82
N LEU A 81 2.72 6.39 3.64
CA LEU A 81 4.03 5.73 3.70
C LEU A 81 4.32 5.13 5.08
N LEU A 82 4.01 5.88 6.14
CA LEU A 82 4.20 5.41 7.51
C LEU A 82 3.32 4.19 7.79
N LEU A 83 2.06 4.21 7.34
CA LEU A 83 1.16 3.07 7.48
C LEU A 83 1.65 1.86 6.67
N VAL A 84 2.19 2.04 5.47
CA VAL A 84 2.80 0.96 4.67
C VAL A 84 3.96 0.33 5.45
N GLY A 85 4.84 1.15 6.01
CA GLY A 85 5.97 0.68 6.83
C GLY A 85 5.52 -0.11 8.07
N ILE A 86 4.55 0.41 8.82
CA ILE A 86 3.97 -0.27 9.98
C ILE A 86 3.34 -1.61 9.56
N SER A 87 2.60 -1.62 8.45
CA SER A 87 1.95 -2.83 7.94
C SER A 87 2.96 -3.92 7.56
N MET A 88 4.08 -3.53 6.96
CA MET A 88 5.18 -4.45 6.66
C MET A 88 5.80 -5.05 7.92
N LEU A 89 5.99 -4.24 8.97
CA LEU A 89 6.47 -4.74 10.26
C LEU A 89 5.46 -5.70 10.90
N LEU A 90 4.16 -5.39 10.84
CA LEU A 90 3.10 -6.27 11.34
C LEU A 90 3.07 -7.60 10.59
N LEU A 91 3.30 -7.61 9.28
CA LEU A 91 3.32 -8.84 8.48
C LEU A 91 4.32 -9.88 9.02
N THR A 92 5.47 -9.43 9.54
CA THR A 92 6.48 -10.30 10.17
C THR A 92 6.02 -10.99 11.45
N LYS A 93 4.91 -10.53 12.05
CA LYS A 93 4.30 -11.08 13.25
C LYS A 93 3.13 -12.02 12.95
N SER A 94 2.84 -12.30 11.68
CA SER A 94 1.78 -13.25 11.31
C SER A 94 2.14 -14.67 11.74
N SER A 95 1.22 -15.33 12.45
CA SER A 95 1.36 -16.69 12.98
C SER A 95 0.46 -17.71 12.29
N ASP A 96 -0.58 -17.23 11.63
CA ASP A 96 -1.64 -18.05 11.03
C ASP A 96 -2.23 -17.33 9.80
N PHE A 97 -3.08 -18.04 9.06
CA PHE A 97 -3.70 -17.50 7.85
C PHE A 97 -4.53 -16.23 8.10
N PHE A 98 -5.25 -16.15 9.22
CA PHE A 98 -6.13 -15.02 9.49
C PHE A 98 -5.33 -13.76 9.80
N THR A 99 -4.29 -13.88 10.65
CA THR A 99 -3.39 -12.75 10.93
C THR A 99 -2.63 -12.30 9.69
N LEU A 100 -2.20 -13.24 8.84
CA LEU A 100 -1.60 -12.93 7.53
C LEU A 100 -2.54 -12.11 6.64
N VAL A 101 -3.80 -12.56 6.48
CA VAL A 101 -4.81 -11.86 5.67
C VAL A 101 -5.04 -10.46 6.20
N VAL A 102 -5.26 -10.30 7.51
CA VAL A 102 -5.50 -9.00 8.13
C VAL A 102 -4.34 -8.04 7.85
N PHE A 103 -3.10 -8.45 8.07
CA PHE A 103 -1.95 -7.58 7.84
C PHE A 103 -1.75 -7.23 6.37
N ILE A 104 -2.02 -8.15 5.45
CA ILE A 104 -2.02 -7.85 4.01
C ILE A 104 -3.13 -6.84 3.67
N LEU A 105 -4.33 -6.96 4.25
CA LEU A 105 -5.41 -5.99 4.03
C LEU A 105 -5.07 -4.60 4.59
N VAL A 106 -4.43 -4.53 5.77
CA VAL A 106 -3.94 -3.25 6.33
C VAL A 106 -2.89 -2.63 5.41
N LEU A 107 -1.95 -3.42 4.87
CA LEU A 107 -0.98 -2.95 3.87
C LEU A 107 -1.69 -2.41 2.62
N ARG A 108 -2.71 -3.10 2.11
CA ARG A 108 -3.50 -2.65 0.95
C ARG A 108 -4.21 -1.33 1.22
N LEU A 109 -4.83 -1.21 2.39
CA LEU A 109 -5.47 0.03 2.84
C LEU A 109 -4.44 1.16 2.95
N ALA A 110 -3.27 0.92 3.52
CA ALA A 110 -2.20 1.92 3.60
C ALA A 110 -1.72 2.39 2.22
N SER A 111 -1.55 1.46 1.28
CA SER A 111 -1.10 1.77 -0.09
C SER A 111 -2.11 2.56 -0.92
N SER A 112 -3.39 2.49 -0.55
CA SER A 112 -4.47 3.18 -1.27
C SER A 112 -4.42 4.71 -1.16
N PHE A 113 -3.60 5.26 -0.27
CA PHE A 113 -3.39 6.71 -0.12
C PHE A 113 -2.65 7.36 -1.30
N PHE A 114 -2.04 6.58 -2.20
CA PHE A 114 -1.24 7.14 -3.30
C PHE A 114 -2.05 7.60 -4.52
N HIS A 115 -2.90 6.71 -5.07
CA HIS A 115 -3.54 6.93 -6.37
C HIS A 115 -4.70 7.94 -6.41
N PRO A 116 -5.55 8.10 -5.39
CA PRO A 116 -6.68 9.03 -5.44
C PRO A 116 -6.25 10.50 -5.47
N VAL A 117 -5.02 10.78 -5.07
CA VAL A 117 -4.54 12.14 -4.77
C VAL A 117 -3.80 12.75 -5.97
N GLY A 118 -3.55 11.99 -7.04
CA GLY A 118 -2.85 12.45 -8.25
C GLY A 118 -3.74 13.11 -9.32
N VAL A 119 -5.05 13.22 -9.09
CA VAL A 119 -6.03 13.76 -10.06
C VAL A 119 -6.70 15.05 -9.57
N GLY A 120 -6.29 15.59 -8.43
CA GLY A 120 -6.78 16.86 -7.87
C GLY A 120 -5.88 18.05 -8.18
#